data_AF-A0A258K4D3-F1
#
_entry.id   AF-A0A258K4D3-F1
#
_cell.length_a   1.000
_cell.length_b   1.000
_cell.length_c   1.000
_cell.angle_alpha   90.00
_cell.angle_beta   90.00
_cell.angle_gamma   90.00
#
_symmetry.space_group_name_H-M   'P 1'
#
loop_
_entity.id
_entity.type
_entity.pdbx_description
1 polymer ?
#
loop_
_entity_poly.entity_id
_entity_poly.type
_entity_poly.pdbx_seq_one_letter_code
_entity_poly.pdbx_strand_id
1 'polypeptide(L)' 'GLGLRSKRYSMLVEDGVVKVLNVEDVPSKADASSAQALLAQI' A
#
# COMPACT_ATOMS: atom_id res chain seq x y z
N GLY A 1 -16.65 -7.99 -18.00
CA GLY A 1 -15.35 -7.91 -17.28
C GLY A 1 -15.37 -6.74 -16.33
N LEU A 2 -14.59 -6.77 -15.23
CA LEU A 2 -14.64 -5.80 -14.13
C LEU A 2 -13.82 -4.51 -14.36
N GLY A 3 -13.32 -4.26 -15.57
CA GLY A 3 -12.54 -3.07 -15.92
C GLY A 3 -11.17 -2.99 -15.24
N LEU A 4 -10.46 -1.88 -15.47
CA LEU A 4 -9.24 -1.53 -14.74
C LEU A 4 -9.61 -1.07 -13.33
N ARG A 5 -8.94 -1.63 -12.32
CA ARG A 5 -9.12 -1.26 -10.90
C ARG A 5 -7.77 -0.92 -10.29
N SER A 6 -7.77 -0.03 -9.32
CA SER A 6 -6.58 0.23 -8.51
C SER A 6 -6.18 -1.03 -7.72
N LYS A 7 -4.88 -1.20 -7.51
CA LYS A 7 -4.37 -2.18 -6.55
C LYS A 7 -4.63 -1.69 -5.12
N ARG A 8 -4.57 -2.59 -4.13
CA ARG A 8 -4.53 -2.22 -2.71
C ARG A 8 -3.10 -1.77 -2.38
N TYR A 9 -2.97 -0.68 -1.62
CA TYR A 9 -1.67 -0.15 -1.23
C TYR A 9 -1.75 0.62 0.10
N SER A 10 -0.58 0.87 0.71
CA SER A 10 -0.36 1.86 1.76
C SER A 10 0.86 2.71 1.42
N MET A 11 0.99 3.90 2.02
CA MET A 11 2.14 4.79 1.77
C MET A 11 2.56 5.54 3.02
N LEU A 12 3.88 5.67 3.20
CA LEU A 12 4.49 6.60 4.16
C LEU A 12 4.75 7.92 3.44
N VAL A 13 4.19 9.01 3.95
CA VAL A 13 4.27 10.34 3.36
C VAL A 13 4.82 11.32 4.38
N GLU A 14 5.85 12.04 3.98
CA GLU A 14 6.44 13.12 4.77
C GLU A 14 6.38 14.41 3.94
N ASP A 15 5.72 15.43 4.49
CA ASP A 15 5.55 16.75 3.86
C ASP A 15 5.08 16.70 2.39
N GLY A 16 4.11 15.82 2.12
CA GLY A 16 3.54 15.63 0.78
C GLY A 16 4.42 14.80 -0.18
N VAL A 17 5.57 14.29 0.27
CA VAL A 17 6.45 13.42 -0.50
C VAL A 17 6.24 11.95 -0.08
N VAL A 18 5.92 11.09 -1.05
CA VAL A 18 5.82 9.64 -0.83
C VAL A 18 7.23 9.08 -0.65
N LYS A 19 7.54 8.59 0.56
CA LYS A 19 8.82 7.98 0.91
C LYS A 19 8.81 6.47 0.65
N VAL A 20 7.69 5.82 0.96
CA VAL A 20 7.47 4.39 0.73
C VAL A 20 6.08 4.19 0.14
N LEU A 21 5.97 3.30 -0.84
CA LEU A 21 4.71 2.86 -1.43
C LEU A 21 4.66 1.34 -1.41
N ASN A 22 3.82 0.78 -0.55
CA ASN A 22 3.61 -0.66 -0.41
C ASN A 22 2.40 -1.06 -1.26
N VAL A 23 2.61 -1.82 -2.33
CA VAL A 23 1.54 -2.25 -3.24
C VAL A 23 1.35 -3.76 -3.11
N GLU A 24 0.10 -4.21 -3.01
CA GLU A 24 -0.21 -5.63 -3.02
C GLU A 24 -0.06 -6.24 -4.41
N ASP A 25 0.54 -7.43 -4.47
CA ASP A 25 0.66 -8.18 -5.73
C ASP A 25 -0.69 -8.74 -6.19
N VAL A 26 -1.55 -9.13 -5.24
CA VAL A 26 -2.86 -9.74 -5.52
C VAL A 26 -3.98 -9.06 -4.74
N PRO A 27 -5.21 -8.95 -5.29
CA PRO A 27 -6.31 -8.23 -4.64
C PRO A 27 -6.82 -8.86 -3.33
N SER A 28 -6.57 -10.15 -3.14
CA SER A 28 -7.02 -10.94 -1.99
C SER A 28 -6.15 -10.79 -0.75
N LYS A 29 -5.00 -10.12 -0.86
CA LYS A 29 -4.06 -9.92 0.24
C LYS A 29 -4.06 -8.47 0.73
N ALA A 30 -3.59 -8.31 1.97
CA ALA A 30 -3.39 -7.04 2.63
C ALA A 30 -2.16 -7.10 3.55
N ASP A 31 -1.12 -7.83 3.14
CA ASP A 31 0.06 -8.08 3.97
C ASP A 31 0.98 -6.84 3.95
N ALA A 32 1.35 -6.38 2.74
CA ALA A 32 2.26 -5.24 2.53
C ALA A 32 1.60 -3.89 2.89
N SER A 33 0.29 -3.79 2.68
CA SER A 33 -0.55 -2.63 2.97
C SER A 33 -1.12 -2.63 4.39
N SER A 34 -0.76 -3.61 5.22
CA SER A 34 -1.25 -3.71 6.59
C SER A 34 -0.76 -2.54 7.47
N ALA A 35 -1.51 -2.25 8.53
CA ALA A 35 -1.10 -1.27 9.54
C ALA A 35 0.20 -1.67 10.26
N GLN A 36 0.40 -2.98 10.48
CA GLN A 36 1.62 -3.50 11.08
C GLN A 36 2.84 -3.27 10.17
N ALA A 37 2.70 -3.53 8.85
CA ALA A 37 3.76 -3.26 7.89
C ALA A 37 4.09 -1.76 7.81
N LEU A 38 3.06 -0.90 7.85
CA LEU A 38 3.27 0.55 7.84
C LEU A 38 3.97 1.05 9.12
N LEU A 39 3.59 0.52 10.30
CA LEU A 39 4.20 0.90 11.57
C LEU A 39 5.68 0.50 11.65
N ALA A 40 6.09 -0.59 11.00
CA ALA A 40 7.48 -1.03 10.95
C ALA A 40 8.39 -0.15 10.06
N GLN A 41 7.82 0.82 9.33
CA GLN A 41 8.53 1.72 8.41
C GLN A 41 8.77 3.11 8.99
N ILE A 42 8.27 3.38 10.20
CA ILE A 42 8.44 4.62 10.97
C ILE A 42 9.63 4.43 11.92
#